data_AF-A0A544TBF7-F1
#
_entry.id   AF-A0A544TBF7-F1
#
_cell.length_a   1.000
_cell.length_b   1.000
_cell.length_c   1.000
_cell.angle_alpha   90.00
_cell.angle_beta   90.00
_cell.angle_gamma   90.00
#
_symmetry.space_group_name_H-M   'P 1'
#
loop_
_entity.id
_entity.type
_entity.pdbx_description
1 polymer ?
#
loop_
_entity_poly.entity_id
_entity_poly.type
_entity_poly.pdbx_seq_one_letter_code
_entity_poly.pdbx_strand_id
1 'polypeptide(L)'
;MTTLEYNRLSGRRQYLSIQKHRHNARNDYNKWKSFDLEKKTFDNADYGDFNNVHSPERSSWTDSENNLWGFLENYDIVGTNNEQFGYFPVVTNNFDRWHGYPIIPFTKGYEIDEKLLHYWISEGYINEDDIPRLKKRKRL
;
A
#
# COMPACT_ATOMS: atom_id res chain seq x y z
N MET A 1 6.92 -21.53 -11.35
CA MET A 1 6.30 -20.25 -11.76
C MET A 1 6.99 -19.13 -10.99
N THR A 2 7.46 -18.10 -11.69
CA THR A 2 8.51 -17.18 -11.21
C THR A 2 7.92 -15.97 -10.48
N THR A 3 8.65 -15.48 -9.48
CA THR A 3 8.45 -14.13 -8.91
C THR A 3 8.61 -13.06 -10.01
N LEU A 4 7.91 -11.93 -9.86
CA LEU A 4 7.88 -10.84 -10.85
C LEU A 4 8.53 -9.64 -10.17
N GLU A 5 9.70 -9.29 -10.67
CA GLU A 5 10.48 -8.19 -10.15
C GLU A 5 10.03 -6.89 -10.82
N TYR A 6 9.82 -5.86 -10.02
CA TYR A 6 9.62 -4.50 -10.50
C TYR A 6 10.84 -3.68 -10.11
N ASN A 7 11.71 -3.46 -11.09
CA ASN A 7 12.93 -2.68 -10.93
C ASN A 7 12.62 -1.19 -11.06
N ARG A 8 12.96 -0.44 -10.01
CA ARG A 8 12.79 1.02 -9.93
C ARG A 8 14.16 1.70 -10.01
N LEU A 9 14.16 3.00 -10.28
CA LEU A 9 15.39 3.80 -10.41
C LEU A 9 16.35 3.61 -9.21
N SER A 10 17.65 3.78 -9.45
CA SER A 10 18.67 3.68 -8.42
C SER A 10 18.36 4.61 -7.24
N GLY A 11 18.55 4.12 -6.01
CA GLY A 11 18.19 4.83 -4.78
C GLY A 11 16.73 4.66 -4.34
N ARG A 12 15.88 3.96 -5.12
CA ARG A 12 14.50 3.63 -4.72
C ARG A 12 14.36 2.22 -4.16
N ARG A 13 13.36 2.07 -3.28
CA ARG A 13 12.94 0.76 -2.78
C ARG A 13 12.53 -0.13 -3.95
N GLN A 14 13.20 -1.27 -4.10
CA GLN A 14 12.89 -2.23 -5.14
C GLN A 14 11.71 -3.10 -4.72
N TYR A 15 10.91 -3.55 -5.69
CA TYR A 15 9.68 -4.30 -5.40
C TYR A 15 9.69 -5.70 -6.01
N LEU A 16 9.03 -6.63 -5.31
CA LEU A 16 8.84 -8.02 -5.67
C LEU A 16 7.36 -8.40 -5.51
N SER A 17 6.68 -8.63 -6.62
CA SER A 17 5.33 -9.19 -6.57
C SER A 17 5.42 -10.67 -6.21
N ILE A 18 4.96 -11.02 -5.01
CA ILE A 18 4.99 -12.41 -4.53
C ILE A 18 3.82 -13.17 -5.12
N GLN A 19 4.11 -14.36 -5.67
CA GLN A 19 3.14 -15.23 -6.31
C GLN A 19 1.86 -15.43 -5.48
N LYS A 20 1.98 -15.55 -4.16
CA LYS A 20 0.84 -15.86 -3.30
C LYS A 20 -0.22 -14.75 -3.23
N HIS A 21 0.14 -13.50 -3.51
CA HIS A 21 -0.76 -12.34 -3.47
C HIS A 21 -1.20 -11.87 -4.86
N ARG A 22 -0.89 -12.61 -5.93
CA ARG A 22 -1.33 -12.25 -7.28
C ARG A 22 -2.77 -12.65 -7.54
N HIS A 23 -3.44 -11.95 -8.46
CA HIS A 23 -4.82 -12.20 -8.86
C HIS A 23 -5.11 -13.68 -9.23
N ASN A 24 -4.16 -14.36 -9.86
CA ASN A 24 -4.30 -15.75 -10.32
C ASN A 24 -3.76 -16.81 -9.34
N ALA A 25 -3.37 -16.41 -8.12
CA ALA A 25 -2.92 -17.35 -7.11
C ALA A 25 -4.06 -18.27 -6.66
N ARG A 26 -3.76 -19.54 -6.39
CA ARG A 26 -4.77 -20.56 -5.98
C ARG A 26 -5.02 -20.65 -4.48
N ASN A 27 -4.31 -19.88 -3.67
CA ASN A 27 -4.41 -19.92 -2.21
C ASN A 27 -5.52 -18.95 -1.69
N ASP A 28 -5.71 -18.95 -0.37
CA ASP A 28 -6.72 -18.11 0.30
C ASP A 28 -6.14 -16.81 0.88
N TYR A 29 -4.95 -16.40 0.45
CA TYR A 29 -4.41 -15.08 0.84
C TYR A 29 -5.16 -13.96 0.12
N ASN A 30 -5.09 -12.75 0.66
CA ASN A 30 -5.56 -11.55 -0.04
C ASN A 30 -4.77 -11.38 -1.35
N LYS A 31 -5.45 -11.04 -2.44
CA LYS A 31 -4.86 -10.97 -3.78
C LYS A 31 -5.08 -9.61 -4.41
N TRP A 32 -4.03 -9.09 -5.04
CA TRP A 32 -4.11 -7.91 -5.89
C TRP A 32 -5.01 -8.20 -7.10
N LYS A 33 -5.79 -7.21 -7.54
CA LYS A 33 -6.62 -7.33 -8.75
C LYS A 33 -5.79 -7.44 -10.02
N SER A 34 -4.67 -6.71 -10.09
CA SER A 34 -3.74 -6.78 -11.20
C SER A 34 -2.35 -6.37 -10.72
N PHE A 35 -1.33 -6.74 -11.50
CA PHE A 35 0.05 -6.33 -11.24
C PHE A 35 0.24 -4.81 -11.40
N ASP A 36 -0.54 -4.16 -12.27
CA ASP A 36 -0.45 -2.71 -12.46
C ASP A 36 -1.02 -1.94 -11.27
N LEU A 37 -2.10 -2.42 -10.66
CA LEU A 37 -2.65 -1.83 -9.44
C LEU A 37 -1.68 -2.05 -8.26
N GLU A 38 -1.10 -3.25 -8.13
CA GLU A 38 -0.07 -3.55 -7.13
C GLU A 38 1.11 -2.57 -7.20
N LYS A 39 1.70 -2.37 -8.39
CA LYS A 39 2.79 -1.40 -8.60
C LYS A 39 2.36 0.03 -8.29
N LYS A 40 1.20 0.46 -8.81
CA LYS A 40 0.72 1.83 -8.61
C LYS A 40 0.49 2.13 -7.13
N THR A 41 -0.10 1.19 -6.39
CA THR A 41 -0.29 1.33 -4.95
C THR A 41 1.03 1.38 -4.18
N PHE A 42 2.03 0.57 -4.58
CA PHE A 42 3.36 0.61 -3.98
C PHE A 42 4.10 1.92 -4.28
N ASP A 43 4.07 2.38 -5.53
CA ASP A 43 4.68 3.63 -5.94
C ASP A 43 4.05 4.80 -5.15
N ASN A 44 2.72 4.88 -5.08
CA ASN A 44 2.06 5.93 -4.30
C ASN A 44 2.53 5.95 -2.83
N ALA A 45 2.68 4.76 -2.22
CA ALA A 45 3.18 4.64 -0.85
C ALA A 45 4.64 5.10 -0.71
N ASP A 46 5.53 4.69 -1.63
CA ASP A 46 6.95 5.03 -1.58
C ASP A 46 7.22 6.50 -1.91
N TYR A 47 6.49 7.09 -2.86
CA TYR A 47 6.58 8.51 -3.21
C TYR A 47 5.88 9.40 -2.19
N GLY A 48 4.86 8.88 -1.51
CA GLY A 48 4.04 9.67 -0.60
C GLY A 48 3.04 10.58 -1.32
N ASP A 49 2.67 10.25 -2.56
CA ASP A 49 1.66 10.97 -3.34
C ASP A 49 1.12 10.15 -4.52
N PHE A 50 0.01 10.58 -5.13
CA PHE A 50 -0.60 9.90 -6.28
C PHE A 50 0.04 10.21 -7.64
N ASN A 51 0.85 11.27 -7.73
CA ASN A 51 1.47 11.73 -8.97
C ASN A 51 2.86 11.13 -9.18
N ASN A 52 3.39 10.40 -8.20
CA ASN A 52 4.72 9.82 -8.15
C ASN A 52 5.82 10.86 -8.43
N VAL A 53 5.63 12.07 -7.93
CA VAL A 53 6.59 13.17 -8.12
C VAL A 53 7.63 13.09 -7.00
N HIS A 54 8.91 12.99 -7.37
CA HIS A 54 9.96 13.04 -6.37
C HIS A 54 10.07 14.46 -5.81
N SER A 55 9.70 14.63 -4.56
CA SER A 55 10.03 15.83 -3.79
C SER A 55 10.82 15.42 -2.54
N PRO A 56 11.93 16.11 -2.20
CA PRO A 56 12.59 15.93 -0.91
C PRO A 56 11.71 16.34 0.28
N GLU A 57 10.63 17.07 0.04
CA GLU A 57 9.65 17.49 1.06
C GLU A 57 8.55 16.45 1.29
N ARG A 58 8.40 15.46 0.40
CA ARG A 58 7.40 14.39 0.53
C ARG A 58 8.06 13.13 1.05
N SER A 59 7.72 12.77 2.28
CA SER A 59 8.06 11.49 2.87
C SER A 59 7.13 10.40 2.35
N SER A 60 7.67 9.20 2.18
CA SER A 60 6.88 7.99 1.95
C SER A 60 5.76 7.87 3.00
N TRP A 61 4.65 7.24 2.63
CA TRP A 61 3.55 6.92 3.55
C TRP A 61 3.92 5.74 4.44
N THR A 62 4.78 6.00 5.41
CA THR A 62 5.23 5.04 6.41
C THR A 62 4.50 5.25 7.72
N ASP A 63 4.13 4.14 8.37
CA ASP A 63 3.74 4.17 9.78
C ASP A 63 4.97 4.29 10.70
N SER A 64 4.72 4.41 12.01
CA SER A 64 5.76 4.44 13.04
C SER A 64 6.69 3.20 13.09
N GLU A 65 6.31 2.08 12.49
CA GLU A 65 7.13 0.87 12.35
C GLU A 65 7.91 0.83 11.03
N ASN A 66 7.80 1.87 10.20
CA ASN A 66 8.35 1.99 8.85
C ASN A 66 7.70 1.06 7.82
N ASN A 67 6.54 0.47 8.10
CA ASN A 67 5.77 -0.22 7.06
C ASN A 67 5.16 0.82 6.12
N LEU A 68 5.14 0.52 4.83
CA LEU A 68 4.49 1.39 3.85
C LEU A 68 3.01 1.05 3.75
N TRP A 69 2.21 2.10 3.62
CA TRP A 69 0.78 2.01 3.34
C TRP A 69 0.47 2.78 2.07
N GLY A 70 -0.29 2.16 1.18
CA GLY A 70 -0.65 2.76 -0.10
C GLY A 70 -2.13 2.60 -0.39
N PHE A 71 -2.67 3.51 -1.19
CA PHE A 71 -3.98 3.37 -1.80
C PHE A 71 -4.01 4.14 -3.13
N LEU A 72 -5.11 4.03 -3.85
CA LEU A 72 -5.34 4.77 -5.10
C LEU A 72 -6.20 5.99 -4.83
N GLU A 73 -6.03 7.02 -5.66
CA GLU A 73 -6.94 8.17 -5.68
C GLU A 73 -8.39 7.70 -5.84
N ASN A 74 -9.33 8.38 -5.16
CA ASN A 74 -10.74 8.01 -5.08
C ASN A 74 -11.02 6.63 -4.44
N TYR A 75 -10.03 6.05 -3.76
CA TYR A 75 -10.16 4.77 -3.05
C TYR A 75 -10.57 3.62 -3.96
N ASP A 76 -10.00 3.56 -5.17
CA ASP A 76 -10.24 2.42 -6.06
C ASP A 76 -9.85 1.09 -5.40
N ILE A 77 -10.61 0.05 -5.72
CA ILE A 77 -10.37 -1.29 -5.19
C ILE A 77 -9.08 -1.84 -5.81
N VAL A 78 -8.12 -2.20 -4.98
CA VAL A 78 -6.82 -2.76 -5.35
C VAL A 78 -6.76 -4.28 -5.23
N GLY A 79 -7.63 -4.89 -4.40
CA GLY A 79 -7.67 -6.34 -4.16
C GLY A 79 -8.95 -7.03 -4.65
N THR A 80 -8.94 -8.36 -4.67
CA THR A 80 -10.05 -9.16 -5.22
C THR A 80 -11.31 -9.18 -4.36
N ASN A 81 -11.24 -8.77 -3.11
CA ASN A 81 -12.32 -8.79 -2.11
C ASN A 81 -12.60 -7.40 -1.52
N ASN A 82 -12.70 -6.39 -2.38
CA ASN A 82 -12.97 -4.98 -2.00
C ASN A 82 -11.87 -4.31 -1.15
N GLU A 83 -10.66 -4.87 -1.06
CA GLU A 83 -9.53 -4.20 -0.45
C GLU A 83 -9.19 -2.91 -1.22
N GLN A 84 -9.09 -1.77 -0.53
CA GLN A 84 -8.77 -0.45 -1.11
C GLN A 84 -7.35 0.01 -0.77
N PHE A 85 -6.67 -0.67 0.15
CA PHE A 85 -5.35 -0.31 0.62
C PHE A 85 -4.35 -1.44 0.36
N GLY A 86 -3.08 -1.06 0.22
CA GLY A 86 -1.92 -1.92 0.20
C GLY A 86 -1.11 -1.76 1.47
N TYR A 87 -0.69 -2.87 2.07
CA TYR A 87 0.26 -2.88 3.18
C TYR A 87 1.54 -3.57 2.74
N PHE A 88 2.67 -2.93 2.99
CA PHE A 88 4.00 -3.41 2.62
C PHE A 88 4.90 -3.37 3.86
N PRO A 89 5.15 -4.51 4.51
CA PRO A 89 5.95 -4.55 5.72
C PRO A 89 7.38 -4.10 5.44
N VAL A 90 8.00 -3.46 6.43
CA VAL A 90 9.41 -3.11 6.37
C VAL A 90 10.26 -4.36 6.15
N VAL A 91 11.24 -4.26 5.26
CA VAL A 91 12.19 -5.35 5.01
C VAL A 91 13.16 -5.49 6.18
N THR A 92 13.44 -6.72 6.61
CA THR A 92 14.43 -6.96 7.68
C THR A 92 15.86 -6.74 7.18
N ASN A 93 16.12 -7.07 5.92
CA ASN A 93 17.39 -6.82 5.26
C ASN A 93 17.22 -5.68 4.24
N ASN A 94 18.05 -4.64 4.34
CA ASN A 94 17.97 -3.48 3.44
C ASN A 94 18.26 -3.80 1.97
N PHE A 95 18.83 -4.98 1.68
CA PHE A 95 19.03 -5.48 0.32
C PHE A 95 17.82 -6.26 -0.22
N ASP A 96 16.84 -6.60 0.63
CA ASP A 96 15.64 -7.29 0.19
C ASP A 96 14.71 -6.35 -0.56
N ARG A 97 14.04 -6.92 -1.56
CA ARG A 97 12.96 -6.24 -2.26
C ARG A 97 11.73 -6.21 -1.36
N TRP A 98 11.06 -5.06 -1.36
CA TRP A 98 9.77 -4.90 -0.72
C TRP A 98 8.72 -5.75 -1.41
N HIS A 99 7.73 -6.19 -0.66
CA HIS A 99 6.55 -6.84 -1.20
C HIS A 99 5.35 -6.44 -0.35
N GLY A 100 4.14 -6.69 -0.82
CA GLY A 100 2.95 -6.38 -0.04
C GLY A 100 1.74 -7.18 -0.46
N TYR A 101 0.63 -6.82 0.15
CA TYR A 101 -0.65 -7.44 -0.09
C TYR A 101 -1.77 -6.43 0.13
N PRO A 102 -2.90 -6.60 -0.59
CA PRO A 102 -4.03 -5.73 -0.41
C PRO A 102 -4.75 -6.07 0.88
N ILE A 103 -5.29 -5.05 1.54
CA ILE A 103 -5.97 -5.17 2.83
C ILE A 103 -7.20 -4.24 2.89
N ILE A 104 -8.09 -4.59 3.81
CA ILE A 104 -9.03 -3.63 4.39
C ILE A 104 -8.38 -3.18 5.70
N PRO A 105 -8.16 -1.88 5.92
CA PRO A 105 -7.48 -1.42 7.12
C PRO A 105 -8.33 -1.72 8.38
N PHE A 106 -7.67 -1.78 9.53
CA PHE A 106 -8.26 -2.14 10.82
C PHE A 106 -8.87 -3.55 10.86
N THR A 107 -8.46 -4.44 9.94
CA THR A 107 -8.81 -5.86 9.93
C THR A 107 -7.59 -6.73 10.22
N LYS A 108 -7.81 -7.91 10.83
CA LYS A 108 -6.78 -8.96 10.97
C LYS A 108 -5.43 -8.49 11.53
N GLY A 109 -5.42 -7.47 12.40
CA GLY A 109 -4.22 -6.93 13.04
C GLY A 109 -3.47 -5.84 12.27
N TYR A 110 -4.01 -5.35 11.15
CA TYR A 110 -3.44 -4.21 10.43
C TYR A 110 -4.10 -2.92 10.86
N GLU A 111 -3.38 -2.03 11.53
CA GLU A 111 -3.89 -0.74 11.97
C GLU A 111 -3.02 0.39 11.39
N ILE A 112 -3.66 1.32 10.68
CA ILE A 112 -2.97 2.53 10.22
C ILE A 112 -2.72 3.36 11.47
N ASP A 113 -1.46 3.73 11.71
CA ASP A 113 -1.13 4.50 12.89
C ASP A 113 -1.73 5.92 12.80
N GLU A 114 -1.92 6.52 13.98
CA GLU A 114 -2.63 7.78 14.09
C GLU A 114 -1.91 8.91 13.35
N LYS A 115 -0.57 8.89 13.36
CA LYS A 115 0.26 9.90 12.71
C LYS A 115 0.07 9.89 11.19
N LEU A 116 0.07 8.71 10.56
CA LEU A 116 -0.12 8.62 9.11
C LEU A 116 -1.54 9.02 8.70
N LEU A 117 -2.55 8.65 9.49
CA LEU A 117 -3.93 9.09 9.24
C LEU A 117 -4.07 10.61 9.31
N HIS A 118 -3.54 11.24 10.37
CA HIS A 118 -3.58 12.70 10.52
C HIS A 118 -2.83 13.40 9.40
N TYR A 119 -1.69 12.85 8.98
CA TYR A 119 -0.96 13.35 7.82
C TYR A 119 -1.79 13.29 6.53
N TRP A 120 -2.45 12.16 6.25
CA TRP A 120 -3.32 12.06 5.08
C TRP A 120 -4.51 13.01 5.12
N ILE A 121 -5.02 13.33 6.30
CA ILE A 121 -6.08 14.34 6.48
C ILE A 121 -5.54 15.74 6.21
N SER A 122 -4.38 16.09 6.78
CA SER A 122 -3.80 17.42 6.60
C SER A 122 -3.43 17.71 5.14
N GLU A 123 -3.03 16.68 4.40
CA GLU A 123 -2.74 16.77 2.96
C GLU A 123 -4.00 16.65 2.07
N GLY A 124 -5.16 16.36 2.66
CA GLY A 124 -6.42 16.22 1.92
C GLY A 124 -6.53 14.93 1.09
N TYR A 125 -5.69 13.93 1.35
CA TYR A 125 -5.81 12.61 0.73
C TYR A 125 -6.99 11.81 1.30
N ILE A 126 -7.34 12.07 2.56
CA ILE A 126 -8.49 11.48 3.26
C ILE A 126 -9.30 12.56 3.97
N ASN A 127 -10.63 12.43 3.97
CA ASN A 127 -11.50 13.34 4.73
C ASN A 127 -11.67 12.84 6.19
N GLU A 128 -11.93 13.75 7.13
CA GLU A 128 -12.23 13.35 8.53
C GLU A 128 -13.41 12.37 8.62
N ASP A 129 -14.41 12.52 7.74
CA ASP A 129 -15.59 11.65 7.63
C ASP A 129 -15.28 10.22 7.12
N ASP A 130 -14.11 10.01 6.53
CA ASP A 130 -13.67 8.69 6.07
C ASP A 130 -13.15 7.85 7.24
N ILE A 131 -12.62 8.47 8.32
CA ILE A 131 -12.03 7.75 9.47
C ILE A 131 -13.03 6.78 10.12
N PRO A 132 -14.28 7.19 10.45
CA PRO A 132 -15.24 6.26 11.04
C PRO A 132 -15.61 5.11 10.11
N ARG A 133 -15.57 5.33 8.78
CA ARG A 133 -15.83 4.28 7.78
C ARG A 133 -14.68 3.28 7.73
N LEU A 134 -13.44 3.76 7.68
CA LEU A 134 -12.23 2.94 7.75
C LEU A 134 -12.23 2.08 9.02
N LYS A 135 -12.45 2.69 10.19
CA LYS A 135 -12.50 1.96 11.48
C LYS A 135 -13.63 0.93 11.54
N LYS A 136 -14.77 1.20 10.88
CA LYS A 136 -15.87 0.25 10.72
C LYS A 136 -15.65 -0.77 9.59
N ARG A 137 -14.48 -0.79 8.95
CA ARG A 137 -14.11 -1.69 7.85
C ARG A 137 -15.08 -1.57 6.69
N LYS A 138 -15.60 -0.37 6.49
CA LYS A 138 -16.48 -0.04 5.37
C LYS A 138 -15.65 0.51 4.23
N ARG A 139 -16.14 0.24 3.03
CA ARG A 139 -15.62 0.87 1.82
C ARG A 139 -15.73 2.39 1.97
N LEU A 140 -14.67 3.10 1.59
CA LEU A 140 -14.69 4.54 1.40
C LEU A 140 -15.42 4.91 0.11
#